data_AF-H1VCM1-F1
#
_entry.id   AF-H1VCM1-F1
#
_cell.length_a   1.000
_cell.length_b   1.000
_cell.length_c   1.000
_cell.angle_alpha   90.00
_cell.angle_beta   90.00
_cell.angle_gamma   90.00
#
_symmetry.space_group_name_H-M   'P 1'
#
loop_
_entity.id
_entity.type
_entity.pdbx_description
1 polymer ?
#
loop_
_entity_poly.entity_id
_entity_poly.type
_entity_poly.pdbx_seq_one_letter_code
_entity_poly.pdbx_strand_id
1 'polypeptide(L)'
;MIRQVLQRDGMHCVLTGNKNPEVCHIWPFWAVNRKGQADKSLKALALVFGRERIINLRKKLANRESNTVDTPGNMITLSRQLHRFWGEGVTFALEPIGPVFNTAHVSTTS
;
A
#
# COMPACT_ATOMS: atom_id res chain seq x y z
N MET A 1 -5.36 11.62 -9.84
CA MET A 1 -5.10 10.77 -8.67
C MET A 1 -3.91 11.26 -7.86
N ILE A 2 -2.74 11.47 -8.47
CA ILE A 2 -1.54 12.07 -7.83
C ILE A 2 -1.85 13.36 -7.03
N ARG A 3 -2.61 14.32 -7.59
CA ARG A 3 -2.98 15.56 -6.88
C ARG A 3 -3.80 15.34 -5.61
N GLN A 4 -4.67 14.32 -5.57
CA GLN A 4 -5.48 14.01 -4.40
C GLN A 4 -4.64 13.42 -3.27
N VAL A 5 -3.65 12.59 -3.62
CA VAL A 5 -2.69 12.02 -2.64
C VAL A 5 -1.82 13.12 -2.07
N LEU A 6 -1.32 14.01 -2.91
CA LEU A 6 -0.54 15.17 -2.48
C LEU A 6 -1.32 16.11 -1.57
N GLN A 7 -2.62 16.34 -1.85
CA GLN A 7 -3.49 17.12 -0.95
C GLN A 7 -3.75 16.40 0.37
N ARG A 8 -4.02 15.09 0.35
CA ARG A 8 -4.19 14.27 1.56
C ARG A 8 -2.97 14.36 2.48
N ASP A 9 -1.78 14.28 1.90
CA ASP A 9 -0.51 14.24 2.62
C ASP A 9 0.09 15.65 2.82
N GLY A 10 -0.69 16.70 2.51
CA GLY A 10 -0.32 18.09 2.74
C GLY A 10 0.92 18.56 1.97
N MET A 11 1.25 17.97 0.82
CA MET A 11 2.47 18.23 0.03
C MET A 11 3.77 17.93 0.79
N HIS A 12 3.73 16.98 1.73
CA HIS A 12 4.91 16.51 2.46
C HIS A 12 5.09 14.98 2.35
N CYS A 13 6.31 14.52 2.62
CA CYS A 13 6.61 13.10 2.78
C CYS A 13 6.01 12.58 4.10
N VAL A 14 5.22 11.50 4.06
CA VAL A 14 4.55 10.96 5.27
C VAL A 14 5.53 10.46 6.34
N LEU A 15 6.73 10.02 5.95
CA LEU A 15 7.72 9.48 6.89
C LEU A 15 8.65 10.53 7.51
N THR A 16 8.98 11.59 6.79
CA THR A 16 10.04 12.54 7.19
C THR A 16 9.56 13.98 7.31
N GLY A 17 8.34 14.29 6.85
CA GLY A 17 7.85 15.67 6.78
C GLY A 17 8.55 16.55 5.75
N ASN A 18 9.45 15.99 4.92
CA ASN A 18 10.16 16.76 3.91
C ASN A 18 9.19 17.33 2.85
N LYS A 19 9.49 18.57 2.41
CA LYS A 19 8.82 19.24 1.30
C LYS A 19 9.21 18.60 -0.04
N ASN A 20 8.37 18.78 -1.06
CA ASN A 20 8.50 18.20 -2.41
C ASN A 20 8.49 16.66 -2.44
N PRO A 21 7.39 16.02 -2.01
CA PRO A 21 7.26 14.58 -2.09
C PRO A 21 7.03 14.10 -3.52
N GLU A 22 7.45 12.86 -3.77
CA GLU A 22 7.09 12.07 -4.93
C GLU A 22 6.01 11.05 -4.54
N VAL A 23 5.08 10.79 -5.46
CA VAL A 23 4.03 9.80 -5.24
C VAL A 23 4.52 8.44 -5.69
N CYS A 24 4.49 7.47 -4.77
CA CYS A 24 4.90 6.10 -5.02
C CYS A 24 3.72 5.13 -4.84
N HIS A 25 3.73 4.04 -5.61
CA HIS A 25 2.75 2.96 -5.46
C HIS A 25 3.21 1.96 -4.39
N ILE A 26 2.31 1.58 -3.48
CA ILE A 26 2.56 0.52 -2.48
C ILE A 26 2.61 -0.83 -3.20
N TRP A 27 1.57 -1.15 -3.97
CA TRP A 27 1.55 -2.31 -4.85
C TRP A 27 1.92 -1.90 -6.27
N PRO A 28 2.97 -2.51 -6.88
CA PRO A 28 3.51 -2.00 -8.12
C PRO A 28 2.62 -2.33 -9.34
N PHE A 29 2.61 -1.42 -10.32
CA PHE A 29 1.78 -1.55 -11.53
C PHE A 29 2.06 -2.81 -12.36
N TRP A 30 3.32 -3.27 -12.39
CA TRP A 30 3.68 -4.50 -13.13
C TRP A 30 2.96 -5.75 -12.62
N ALA A 31 2.50 -5.75 -11.36
CA ALA A 31 1.80 -6.88 -10.77
C ALA A 31 0.41 -7.12 -11.39
N VAL A 32 -0.16 -6.12 -12.06
CA VAL A 32 -1.42 -6.26 -12.84
C VAL A 32 -1.19 -7.15 -14.07
N ASN A 33 -0.07 -6.94 -14.76
CA ASN A 33 0.24 -7.61 -16.03
C ASN A 33 0.93 -8.97 -15.84
N ARG A 34 1.57 -9.21 -14.68
CA ARG A 34 2.34 -10.44 -14.41
C ARG A 34 1.75 -11.27 -13.27
N LYS A 35 0.53 -11.79 -13.47
CA LYS A 35 -0.27 -12.54 -12.47
C LYS A 35 0.50 -13.67 -11.78
N GLY A 36 1.27 -14.47 -12.52
CA GLY A 36 2.03 -15.58 -11.95
C GLY A 36 3.13 -15.12 -10.99
N GLN A 37 3.73 -13.96 -11.24
CA GLN A 37 4.74 -13.37 -10.36
C GLN A 37 4.08 -12.67 -9.17
N ALA A 38 2.97 -11.96 -9.39
CA ALA A 38 2.19 -11.34 -8.32
C ALA A 38 1.70 -12.40 -7.29
N ASP A 39 1.18 -13.54 -7.75
CA ASP A 39 0.73 -14.61 -6.85
C ASP A 39 1.88 -15.26 -6.07
N LYS A 40 3.07 -15.39 -6.67
CA LYS A 40 4.27 -15.87 -5.97
C LYS A 40 4.73 -14.85 -4.91
N SER A 41 4.75 -13.57 -5.25
CA SER A 41 5.08 -12.49 -4.32
C SER A 41 4.08 -12.43 -3.16
N LEU A 42 2.77 -12.57 -3.42
CA LEU A 42 1.75 -12.64 -2.38
C LEU A 42 1.95 -13.85 -1.46
N LYS A 43 2.30 -15.02 -2.01
CA LYS A 43 2.62 -16.21 -1.21
C LYS A 43 3.85 -16.00 -0.32
N ALA A 44 4.89 -15.35 -0.83
CA ALA A 44 6.07 -15.00 -0.03
C ALA A 44 5.72 -14.02 1.09
N LEU A 45 4.91 -13.00 0.79
CA LEU A 45 4.42 -12.03 1.78
C LEU A 45 3.54 -12.68 2.86
N ALA A 46 2.85 -13.78 2.56
CA ALA A 46 2.04 -14.51 3.53
C ALA A 46 2.86 -15.15 4.66
N LEU A 47 4.15 -15.42 4.42
CA LEU A 47 5.06 -15.92 5.45
C LEU A 47 5.46 -14.82 6.44
N VAL A 48 5.49 -13.56 6.01
CA VAL A 48 5.92 -12.41 6.83
C VAL A 48 4.72 -11.76 7.53
N PHE A 49 3.62 -11.54 6.79
CA PHE A 49 2.45 -10.79 7.29
C PHE A 49 1.27 -11.67 7.71
N GLY A 50 1.39 -12.99 7.57
CA GLY A 50 0.32 -13.94 7.85
C GLY A 50 -0.71 -14.09 6.72
N ARG A 51 -1.37 -15.25 6.68
CA ARG A 51 -2.24 -15.65 5.56
C ARG A 51 -3.52 -14.81 5.45
N GLU A 52 -4.12 -14.45 6.58
CA GLU A 52 -5.40 -13.71 6.59
C GLU A 52 -5.28 -12.32 5.93
N ARG A 53 -4.19 -11.61 6.23
CA ARG A 53 -3.91 -10.28 5.66
C ARG A 53 -3.69 -10.37 4.15
N ILE A 54 -3.01 -11.42 3.69
CA ILE A 54 -2.78 -11.65 2.25
C ILE A 54 -4.04 -12.06 1.50
N ILE A 55 -4.94 -12.83 2.11
CA ILE A 55 -6.25 -13.14 1.51
C ILE A 55 -7.06 -11.86 1.29
N ASN A 56 -7.06 -10.95 2.26
CA ASN A 56 -7.73 -9.66 2.15
C ASN A 56 -7.07 -8.75 1.11
N LEU A 57 -5.74 -8.72 1.06
CA LEU A 57 -4.98 -8.00 0.03
C LEU A 57 -5.31 -8.55 -1.36
N ARG A 58 -5.35 -9.88 -1.51
CA ARG A 58 -5.72 -10.55 -2.77
C ARG A 58 -7.14 -10.20 -3.20
N LYS A 59 -8.11 -10.13 -2.28
CA LYS A 59 -9.48 -9.68 -2.58
C LYS A 59 -9.50 -8.23 -3.09
N LYS A 60 -8.72 -7.32 -2.48
CA LYS A 60 -8.61 -5.92 -2.91
C LYS A 60 -7.92 -5.77 -4.28
N LEU A 61 -6.93 -6.61 -4.56
CA LEU A 61 -6.15 -6.59 -5.81
C LEU A 61 -6.83 -7.38 -6.96
N ALA A 62 -7.81 -8.24 -6.67
CA ALA A 62 -8.47 -9.10 -7.66
C ALA A 62 -9.58 -8.40 -8.48
N ASN A 63 -9.99 -7.18 -8.12
CA ASN A 63 -10.99 -6.41 -8.87
C ASN A 63 -10.40 -5.87 -10.19
N ARG A 64 -10.39 -6.74 -11.20
CA ARG A 64 -9.77 -6.53 -12.53
C ARG A 64 -10.38 -5.43 -13.41
N GLU A 65 -11.60 -4.98 -13.13
CA GLU A 65 -12.32 -4.05 -14.01
C GLU A 65 -12.04 -2.57 -13.75
N SER A 66 -11.41 -2.26 -12.62
CA SER A 66 -11.04 -0.89 -12.27
C SER A 66 -9.53 -0.76 -12.26
N ASN A 67 -9.00 0.41 -12.61
CA ASN A 67 -7.61 0.84 -12.41
C ASN A 67 -7.22 0.79 -10.92
N THR A 68 -7.35 -0.34 -10.24
CA THR A 68 -7.31 -0.48 -8.78
C THR A 68 -5.93 -0.13 -8.21
N VAL A 69 -4.89 -0.25 -9.03
CA VAL A 69 -3.52 0.07 -8.65
C VAL A 69 -3.25 1.56 -8.68
N ASP A 70 -3.83 2.27 -9.64
CA ASP A 70 -3.80 3.73 -9.68
C ASP A 70 -4.97 4.24 -8.84
N THR A 71 -4.90 4.05 -7.52
CA THR A 71 -5.88 4.60 -6.58
C THR A 71 -5.16 5.34 -5.47
N PRO A 72 -5.73 6.42 -4.91
CA PRO A 72 -5.11 7.12 -3.78
C PRO A 72 -4.82 6.22 -2.57
N GLY A 73 -5.57 5.12 -2.41
CA GLY A 73 -5.34 4.12 -1.35
C GLY A 73 -4.14 3.20 -1.59
N ASN A 74 -3.65 3.10 -2.82
CA ASN A 74 -2.43 2.36 -3.17
C ASN A 74 -1.21 3.30 -3.37
N MET A 75 -1.35 4.57 -2.99
CA MET A 75 -0.32 5.59 -3.18
C MET A 75 0.11 6.23 -1.86
N ILE A 76 1.41 6.49 -1.73
CA ILE A 76 2.03 7.17 -0.61
C ILE A 76 2.97 8.27 -1.10
N THR A 77 3.02 9.40 -0.38
CA THR A 77 4.02 10.44 -0.63
C THR A 77 5.31 10.15 0.12
N LEU A 78 6.40 10.02 -0.63
CA LEU A 78 7.74 9.79 -0.09
C LEU A 78 8.68 10.89 -0.55
N SER A 79 9.73 11.16 0.20
CA SER A 79 10.83 12.00 -0.29
C SER A 79 11.54 11.28 -1.44
N ARG A 80 12.19 12.01 -2.35
CA ARG A 80 12.87 11.41 -3.52
C ARG A 80 13.86 10.29 -3.15
N GLN A 81 14.57 10.44 -2.03
CA GLN A 81 15.49 9.41 -1.53
C GLN A 81 14.73 8.14 -1.08
N LEU A 82 13.65 8.31 -0.33
CA LEU A 82 12.83 7.20 0.15
C LEU A 82 12.06 6.53 -0.99
N HIS A 83 11.64 7.29 -1.99
CA HIS A 83 11.01 6.73 -3.19
C HIS A 83 11.96 5.81 -3.94
N ARG A 84 13.24 6.20 -4.09
CA ARG A 84 14.26 5.34 -4.69
C ARG A 84 14.48 4.06 -3.87
N PHE A 85 14.64 4.19 -2.56
CA PHE A 85 14.80 3.05 -1.65
C PHE A 85 13.58 2.11 -1.63
N TRP A 86 12.38 2.66 -1.79
CA TRP A 86 11.14 1.89 -1.93
C TRP A 86 11.09 1.13 -3.26
N GLY A 87 11.43 1.79 -4.37
CA GLY A 87 11.45 1.18 -5.70
C GLY A 87 12.52 0.11 -5.89
N GLU A 88 13.67 0.25 -5.21
CA GLU A 88 14.73 -0.75 -5.19
C GLU A 88 14.36 -1.99 -4.35
N GLY A 89 13.33 -1.91 -3.49
CA GLY A 89 12.71 -3.06 -2.83
C GLY A 89 13.58 -3.78 -1.78
N VAL A 90 14.75 -3.24 -1.45
CA VAL A 90 15.74 -3.86 -0.56
C VAL A 90 15.85 -3.14 0.80
N THR A 91 15.50 -1.85 0.86
CA THR A 91 15.92 -1.00 1.98
C THR A 91 14.91 -0.90 3.12
N PHE A 92 13.60 -0.87 2.84
CA PHE A 92 12.57 -0.82 3.89
C PHE A 92 11.20 -1.25 3.38
N ALA A 93 10.35 -1.70 4.31
CA ALA A 93 8.95 -2.02 4.08
C ALA A 93 8.10 -1.41 5.22
N LEU A 94 6.82 -1.14 4.95
CA LEU A 94 5.89 -0.68 5.97
C LEU A 94 5.08 -1.85 6.51
N GLU A 95 5.17 -2.07 7.82
CA GLU A 95 4.29 -3.00 8.50
C GLU A 95 2.95 -2.31 8.82
N PRO A 96 1.81 -2.92 8.48
CA PRO A 96 0.52 -2.42 8.91
C PRO A 96 0.36 -2.63 10.42
N ILE A 97 0.52 -1.54 11.18
CA ILE A 97 0.28 -1.48 12.63
C ILE A 97 -1.17 -0.99 12.82
N GLY A 98 -2.05 -1.92 13.16
CA GLY A 98 -3.47 -1.64 13.42
C GLY A 98 -4.31 -2.92 13.33
N PRO A 99 -5.51 -2.93 13.95
CA PRO A 99 -6.45 -4.03 13.77
C PRO A 99 -6.77 -4.20 12.28
N VAL A 100 -7.04 -5.43 11.83
CA VAL A 100 -7.36 -5.78 10.44
C VAL A 100 -8.76 -5.24 10.11
N PHE A 101 -8.91 -3.91 10.05
CA PHE A 101 -10.16 -3.15 10.15
C PHE A 101 -10.67 -2.99 11.58
N ASN A 102 -11.30 -1.83 11.84
CA ASN A 102 -12.24 -1.65 12.95
C ASN A 102 -13.21 -2.83 12.89
N THR A 103 -13.10 -3.77 13.82
CA THR A 103 -14.33 -4.34 14.38
C THR A 103 -15.13 -3.11 14.77
N ALA A 104 -16.24 -2.87 14.06
CA ALA A 104 -17.20 -1.85 14.44
C ALA A 104 -17.31 -1.91 15.96
N HIS A 105 -17.16 -0.76 16.63
CA HIS A 105 -17.44 -0.65 18.05
C HIS A 105 -18.80 -1.31 18.28
N VAL A 106 -18.80 -2.55 18.77
CA VAL A 106 -19.95 -3.10 19.44
C VAL A 106 -19.94 -2.31 20.75
N SER A 107 -20.66 -1.19 20.72
CA SER A 107 -21.03 -0.45 21.90
C SER A 107 -21.89 -1.39 22.73
N THR A 108 -21.24 -2.27 23.50
CA THR A 108 -21.90 -2.95 24.61
C THR A 108 -22.06 -1.91 25.70
N THR A 109 -23.08 -1.07 25.56
CA THR A 109 -23.62 -0.32 26.68
C THR A 109 -24.15 -1.35 27.67
N SER A 110 -23.45 -1.50 28.79
CA SER A 110 -24.03 -2.01 30.04
C SER A 110 -24.52 -0.84 30.87
#